data_AF-A0A841M895-F1
#
_entry.id   AF-A0A841M895-F1
#
_cell.length_a   1.000
_cell.length_b   1.000
_cell.length_c   1.000
_cell.angle_alpha   90.00
_cell.angle_beta   90.00
_cell.angle_gamma   90.00
#
_symmetry.space_group_name_H-M   'P 1'
#
loop_
_entity.id
_entity.type
_entity.pdbx_description
1 polymer ?
#
loop_
_entity_poly.entity_id
_entity_poly.type
_entity_poly.pdbx_seq_one_letter_code
_entity_poly.pdbx_strand_id
1 'polypeptide(L)' 'MHKRYEAVLEPTGLWSVFDDEEGIPAMIGDRILIGLSEEEAEEAVVVLSQPQKSAGRSVA' A
#
# COMPACT_ATOMS: atom_id res chain seq x y z
N MET A 1 -11.01 9.61 -11.81
CA MET A 1 -9.90 9.56 -10.83
C MET A 1 -9.64 8.09 -10.57
N HIS A 2 -8.48 7.58 -10.98
CA HIS A 2 -8.09 6.21 -10.70
C HIS A 2 -7.31 6.21 -9.38
N LYS A 3 -7.66 5.33 -8.44
CA LYS A 3 -6.89 5.16 -7.20
C LYS A 3 -5.69 4.29 -7.55
N ARG A 4 -4.47 4.74 -7.25
CA ARG A 4 -3.25 3.95 -7.49
C ARG A 4 -3.20 2.69 -6.63
N TYR A 5 -3.71 2.78 -5.41
CA TYR A 5 -3.68 1.69 -4.45
C TYR A 5 -5.07 1.13 -4.20
N GLU A 6 -5.17 -0.19 -4.22
CA GLU A 6 -6.41 -0.93 -3.99
C GLU A 6 -6.19 -2.06 -2.97
N ALA A 7 -7.15 -2.23 -2.06
CA ALA A 7 -7.21 -3.39 -1.16
C ALA A 7 -7.98 -4.51 -1.85
N VAL A 8 -7.39 -5.71 -1.89
CA VAL A 8 -7.92 -6.89 -2.59
C VAL A 8 -8.01 -8.06 -1.61
N LEU A 9 -9.18 -8.69 -1.52
CA LEU A 9 -9.40 -9.90 -0.72
C LEU A 9 -8.81 -11.12 -1.44
N GLU A 10 -7.88 -11.79 -0.77
CA GLU A 10 -7.23 -13.00 -1.25
C GLU A 10 -8.09 -14.26 -0.97
N PRO A 11 -7.89 -15.37 -1.71
CA PRO A 11 -8.58 -16.64 -1.44
C PRO A 11 -8.33 -17.22 -0.03
N THR A 12 -7.30 -16.76 0.66
CA THR A 12 -6.97 -17.12 2.04
C THR A 12 -7.90 -16.46 3.07
N GLY A 13 -8.73 -15.50 2.66
CA GLY A 13 -9.58 -14.70 3.54
C GLY A 13 -8.85 -13.53 4.19
N LEU A 14 -7.60 -13.26 3.80
CA LEU A 14 -6.82 -12.10 4.17
C LEU A 14 -6.77 -11.10 3.02
N TRP A 15 -6.31 -9.89 3.31
CA TRP A 15 -6.25 -8.78 2.36
C TRP A 15 -4.82 -8.45 1.95
N SER A 16 -4.70 -7.99 0.71
CA SER A 16 -3.47 -7.46 0.14
C SER A 16 -3.71 -6.07 -0.42
N VAL A 17 -2.69 -5.20 -0.39
CA VAL A 17 -2.74 -3.91 -1.09
C VAL A 17 -1.94 -4.02 -2.37
N PHE A 18 -2.55 -3.69 -3.50
CA PHE A 18 -1.90 -3.64 -4.80
C PHE A 18 -1.62 -2.21 -5.23
N ASP A 19 -0.49 -2.01 -5.88
CA ASP A 19 -0.16 -0.80 -6.64
C ASP A 19 -0.52 -1.04 -8.11
N ASP A 20 -1.60 -0.42 -8.57
CA ASP A 20 -2.11 -0.56 -9.95
C ASP A 20 -1.18 0.09 -10.99
N GLU A 21 -0.37 1.08 -10.60
CA GLU A 21 0.59 1.69 -11.52
C GLU A 21 1.79 0.78 -11.76
N GLU A 22 2.24 0.07 -10.73
CA GLU A 22 3.40 -0.82 -10.80
C GLU A 22 3.02 -2.29 -11.09
N GLY A 23 1.75 -2.65 -10.92
CA GLY A 23 1.21 -3.99 -11.15
C GLY A 23 1.74 -5.04 -10.16
N ILE A 24 2.15 -4.59 -8.96
CA ILE A 24 2.75 -5.44 -7.92
C ILE A 24 2.10 -5.16 -6.56
N PRO A 25 2.24 -6.07 -5.58
CA PRO A 25 1.86 -5.78 -4.20
C PRO A 25 2.58 -4.53 -3.69
N ALA A 26 1.83 -3.62 -3.08
CA ALA A 26 2.35 -2.40 -2.50
C ALA A 26 3.29 -2.72 -1.33
N MET A 27 4.24 -1.81 -1.10
CA MET A 27 5.23 -1.93 -0.03
C MET A 27 5.28 -0.66 0.81
N ILE A 28 5.51 -0.82 2.11
CA ILE A 28 5.91 0.26 3.01
C ILE A 28 7.28 -0.07 3.57
N GLY A 29 8.29 0.72 3.20
CA GLY A 29 9.68 0.40 3.50
C GLY A 29 10.11 -0.90 2.81
N ASP A 30 10.45 -1.91 3.59
CA ASP A 30 10.82 -3.27 3.17
C ASP A 30 9.69 -4.30 3.40
N ARG A 31 8.54 -3.87 3.94
CA ARG A 31 7.39 -4.75 4.19
C ARG A 31 6.43 -4.75 3.02
N ILE A 32 6.17 -5.95 2.49
CA ILE A 32 5.12 -6.20 1.50
C ILE A 32 3.75 -6.26 2.20
N LEU A 33 2.74 -5.59 1.64
CA LEU A 33 1.39 -5.46 2.21
C LEU A 33 0.46 -6.59 1.74
N ILE A 34 0.71 -7.79 2.25
CA ILE A 34 -0.08 -9.00 1.99
C ILE A 34 -0.47 -9.67 3.31
N GLY A 35 -1.50 -10.53 3.29
CA GLY A 35 -1.91 -11.27 4.49
C GLY A 35 -2.43 -10.39 5.63
N LEU A 36 -3.00 -9.23 5.30
CA LEU A 36 -3.54 -8.25 6.24
C LEU A 36 -4.98 -8.60 6.64
N SER A 37 -5.43 -8.05 7.76
CA SER A 37 -6.87 -7.89 7.99
C SER A 37 -7.46 -6.81 7.05
N GLU A 38 -8.79 -6.78 6.95
CA GLU A 38 -9.50 -5.76 6.16
C GLU A 38 -9.16 -4.34 6.62
N GLU A 39 -9.23 -4.11 7.94
CA GLU A 39 -8.95 -2.81 8.57
C GLU A 39 -7.50 -2.36 8.30
N GLU A 40 -6.52 -3.26 8.42
CA GLU A 40 -5.12 -2.96 8.12
C GLU A 40 -4.91 -2.60 6.63
N ALA A 41 -5.59 -3.30 5.72
CA ALA A 41 -5.49 -3.02 4.29
C ALA A 41 -6.12 -1.67 3.93
N GLU A 42 -7.28 -1.34 4.50
CA GLU A 42 -7.93 -0.03 4.33
C GLU A 42 -7.05 1.11 4.86
N GLU A 43 -6.48 0.95 6.06
CA GLU A 43 -5.58 1.94 6.64
C GLU A 43 -4.33 2.12 5.76
N ALA A 44 -3.75 1.04 5.26
CA ALA A 44 -2.59 1.10 4.39
C ALA A 44 -2.89 1.83 3.07
N VAL A 45 -4.06 1.60 2.46
CA VAL A 45 -4.50 2.35 1.26
C VAL A 45 -4.60 3.84 1.56
N VAL A 46 -5.13 4.23 2.73
CA VAL A 46 -5.20 5.64 3.14
C VAL A 46 -3.80 6.22 3.27
N VAL A 47 -2.88 5.56 3.97
CA VAL A 47 -1.50 6.02 4.18
C VAL A 47 -0.76 6.17 2.85
N LEU A 48 -0.85 5.18 1.95
CA LEU A 48 -0.18 5.21 0.65
C LEU A 48 -0.74 6.28 -0.29
N SER A 49 -2.03 6.58 -0.17
CA SER A 49 -2.70 7.61 -0.97
C SER A 49 -2.43 9.03 -0.49
N GLN A 50 -1.80 9.21 0.69
CA GLN A 50 -1.43 10.55 1.16
C GLN A 50 -0.20 11.07 0.41
N PRO A 51 -0.20 12.35 0.01
CA PRO A 51 0.98 12.96 -0.60
C PRO A 51 2.14 12.92 0.39
N GLN A 52 3.15 12.12 0.05
CA GLN A 52 4.38 12.01 0.82
C GLN A 52 5.03 13.40 0.88
N LYS A 53 5.04 14.06 2.05
CA LYS A 53 5.91 15.23 2.25
C LYS A 53 7.33 14.71 2.08
N SER A 54 8.03 15.17 1.05
CA SER A 54 9.42 14.83 0.80
C SER A 54 10.24 15.11 2.06
N ALA A 55 10.56 14.07 2.83
CA ALA A 55 11.64 14.14 3.79
C ALA A 55 12.92 14.21 2.95
N GLY A 56 13.44 15.43 2.77
CA GLY A 56 14.66 15.68 2.03
C GLY A 56 15.77 14.78 2.52
N ARG A 57 16.20 13.84 1.68
CA ARG A 57 17.42 13.08 1.87
C ARG A 57 18.59 14.02 1.59
N SER A 58 18.93 14.87 2.57
CA SER A 58 20.27 15.44 2.67
C SER A 58 21.22 14.31 3.05
N VAL A 59 21.96 13.80 2.07
CA VAL A 59 23.22 13.12 2.34
C VAL A 59 24.27 14.22 2.49
N ALA A 60 24.88 14.25 3.68
CA ALA A 60 26.04 15.07 3.99
C ALA A 60 27.31 14.44 3.40
#